data_AF-A0A420DC95-F1
#
_entry.id   AF-A0A420DC95-F1
#
_cell.length_a   1.000
_cell.length_b   1.000
_cell.length_c   1.000
_cell.angle_alpha   90.00
_cell.angle_beta   90.00
_cell.angle_gamma   90.00
#
_symmetry.space_group_name_H-M   'P 1'
#
loop_
_entity.id
_entity.type
_entity.pdbx_description
1 polymer ?
#
loop_
_entity_poly.entity_id
_entity_poly.type
_entity_poly.pdbx_seq_one_letter_code
_entity_poly.pdbx_strand_id
1 'polypeptide(L)'
;MKKVIFLLVFIFGFTIFNAQEVEKLIKNNNEYFIGKIDNSANLKVLFETISKENQEKDTYKVFGFSDVEGTKAYFEGTITFDTEKTQNSKDQSKIYDLKLSEKGNGKHNGIFSGELSIKESSDKNQLKFEGTWTNYGNTLKFPFYFNN
;
A
#
# COMPACT_ATOMS: atom_id res chain seq x y z
N MET A 1 23.73 24.18 -47.07
CA MET A 1 22.32 24.20 -46.62
C MET A 1 22.25 23.40 -45.33
N LYS A 2 21.99 24.08 -44.20
CA LYS A 2 22.09 23.51 -42.84
C LYS A 2 20.90 22.57 -42.61
N LYS A 3 21.16 21.27 -42.43
CA LYS A 3 20.14 20.29 -42.02
C LYS A 3 19.97 20.42 -40.51
N VAL A 4 18.87 21.06 -40.09
CA VAL A 4 18.45 21.07 -38.69
C VAL A 4 17.79 19.72 -38.43
N ILE A 5 18.48 18.84 -37.73
CA ILE A 5 17.89 17.62 -37.19
C ILE A 5 17.26 18.01 -35.85
N PHE A 6 15.95 18.21 -35.84
CA PHE A 6 15.17 18.34 -34.62
C PHE A 6 15.06 16.96 -33.98
N LEU A 7 15.96 16.65 -33.03
CA LEU A 7 15.81 15.50 -32.16
C LEU A 7 14.90 15.92 -30.98
N LEU A 8 13.60 15.69 -31.16
CA LEU A 8 12.59 15.96 -30.13
C LEU A 8 12.55 14.73 -29.21
N VAL A 9 13.45 14.70 -28.22
CA VAL A 9 13.42 13.69 -27.16
C VAL A 9 12.30 14.07 -26.20
N PHE A 10 11.12 13.47 -26.37
CA PHE A 10 10.09 13.45 -25.34
C PHE A 10 10.62 12.62 -24.16
N ILE A 11 11.23 13.28 -23.18
CA ILE A 11 11.52 12.66 -21.89
C ILE A 11 10.19 12.59 -21.15
N PHE A 12 9.42 11.52 -21.39
CA PHE A 12 8.35 11.16 -20.47
C PHE A 12 9.03 10.80 -19.15
N GLY A 13 8.95 11.70 -18.17
CA GLY A 13 9.40 11.48 -16.81
C GLY A 13 8.48 10.50 -16.10
N PHE A 14 8.48 9.23 -16.51
CA PHE A 14 8.03 8.16 -15.65
C PHE A 14 9.14 7.91 -14.63
N THR A 15 8.99 8.43 -13.43
CA THR A 15 9.79 8.02 -12.28
C THR A 15 9.46 6.55 -12.01
N ILE A 16 10.37 5.65 -12.40
CA ILE A 16 10.25 4.23 -12.05
C ILE A 16 10.72 4.15 -10.59
N PHE A 17 9.82 3.80 -9.66
CA PHE A 17 10.29 3.46 -8.32
C PHE A 17 11.14 2.21 -8.44
N ASN A 18 12.37 2.25 -7.91
CA ASN A 18 13.11 1.03 -7.73
C ASN A 18 12.44 0.19 -6.64
N ALA A 19 12.44 -1.13 -6.75
CA ALA A 19 11.75 -1.99 -5.79
C ALA A 19 12.16 -1.71 -4.33
N GLN A 20 13.45 -1.47 -4.11
CA GLN A 20 13.99 -1.13 -2.79
C GLN A 20 13.42 0.19 -2.23
N GLU A 21 13.01 1.12 -3.09
CA GLU A 21 12.38 2.37 -2.69
C GLU A 21 10.94 2.12 -2.22
N VAL A 22 10.17 1.32 -2.96
CA VAL A 22 8.82 0.92 -2.55
C VAL A 22 8.84 0.16 -1.23
N GLU A 23 9.79 -0.76 -1.04
CA GLU A 23 9.97 -1.47 0.23
C GLU A 23 10.20 -0.51 1.41
N LYS A 24 11.05 0.50 1.22
CA LYS A 24 11.32 1.54 2.23
C LYS A 24 10.08 2.39 2.53
N LEU A 25 9.33 2.75 1.50
CA LEU A 25 8.10 3.54 1.64
C LEU A 25 7.05 2.77 2.45
N ILE A 26 6.80 1.50 2.11
CA ILE A 26 5.85 0.64 2.84
C ILE A 26 6.34 0.42 4.28
N LYS A 27 7.64 0.27 4.50
CA LYS A 27 8.22 0.13 5.85
C LYS A 27 8.09 1.40 6.69
N ASN A 28 7.92 2.57 6.06
CA ASN A 28 7.70 3.86 6.71
C ASN A 28 8.68 4.14 7.86
N ASN A 29 9.97 3.86 7.67
CA ASN A 29 11.00 4.01 8.71
C ASN A 29 10.72 3.26 10.04
N ASN A 30 9.92 2.19 10.00
CA ASN A 30 9.38 1.49 11.17
C ASN A 30 8.47 2.34 12.06
N GLU A 31 7.86 3.38 11.51
CA GLU A 31 6.83 4.17 12.17
C GLU A 31 5.44 3.64 11.81
N TYR A 32 4.49 3.85 12.73
CA TYR A 32 3.10 3.47 12.51
C TYR A 32 2.49 4.29 11.37
N PHE A 33 1.74 3.61 10.51
CA PHE A 33 0.64 4.25 9.82
C PHE A 33 -0.52 4.41 10.80
N ILE A 34 -1.20 5.55 10.72
CA ILE A 34 -2.29 5.88 11.65
C ILE A 34 -3.55 6.15 10.84
N GLY A 35 -4.68 5.72 11.38
CA GLY A 35 -5.95 5.96 10.74
C GLY A 35 -7.12 5.42 11.55
N LYS A 36 -8.13 4.95 10.83
CA LYS A 36 -9.42 4.52 11.38
C LYS A 36 -9.89 3.20 10.79
N ILE A 37 -10.60 2.43 11.60
CA ILE A 37 -11.43 1.30 11.19
C ILE A 37 -12.86 1.53 11.68
N ASP A 38 -13.86 1.10 10.90
CA ASP A 38 -15.28 1.36 11.18
C ASP A 38 -15.60 2.86 11.37
N ASN A 39 -14.88 3.72 10.66
CA ASN A 39 -14.98 5.19 10.70
C ASN A 39 -14.82 5.85 12.09
N SER A 40 -14.42 5.09 13.11
CA SER A 40 -14.48 5.55 14.51
C SER A 40 -13.25 5.12 15.30
N ALA A 41 -12.99 3.82 15.37
CA ALA A 41 -11.90 3.24 16.15
C ALA A 41 -10.53 3.60 15.54
N ASN A 42 -9.60 4.00 16.39
CA ASN A 42 -8.21 4.24 16.02
C ASN A 42 -7.56 2.94 15.56
N LEU A 43 -6.94 3.00 14.38
CA LEU A 43 -6.16 1.93 13.80
C LEU A 43 -4.72 2.38 13.67
N LYS A 44 -3.79 1.59 14.19
CA LYS A 44 -2.35 1.71 13.92
C LYS A 44 -1.89 0.48 13.16
N VAL A 45 -1.07 0.66 12.14
CA VAL A 45 -0.51 -0.43 11.34
C VAL A 45 1.00 -0.27 11.27
N LEU A 46 1.73 -1.34 11.54
CA LEU A 46 3.18 -1.39 11.39
C LEU A 46 3.56 -2.54 10.44
N PHE A 47 4.33 -2.23 9.40
CA PHE A 47 4.96 -3.24 8.54
C PHE A 47 6.40 -3.47 9.00
N GLU A 48 6.68 -4.65 9.55
CA GLU A 48 7.98 -4.99 10.16
C GLU A 48 8.96 -5.56 9.11
N THR A 49 8.45 -6.48 8.28
CA THR A 49 9.21 -7.11 7.20
C THR A 49 8.52 -6.89 5.88
N ILE A 50 9.28 -6.46 4.88
CA ILE A 50 8.84 -6.31 3.51
C ILE A 50 9.90 -6.97 2.63
N SER A 51 9.48 -7.78 1.66
CA SER A 51 10.38 -8.37 0.69
C SER A 51 9.68 -8.54 -0.66
N LYS A 52 10.31 -8.10 -1.74
CA LYS A 52 9.85 -8.41 -3.09
C LYS A 52 9.80 -9.93 -3.32
N GLU A 53 8.65 -10.44 -3.77
CA GLU A 53 8.46 -11.87 -4.09
C GLU A 53 8.67 -12.15 -5.58
N ASN A 54 7.97 -11.41 -6.45
CA ASN A 54 7.97 -11.62 -7.89
C ASN A 54 8.54 -10.38 -8.59
N GLN A 55 9.46 -10.59 -9.54
CA GLN A 55 10.06 -9.50 -10.31
C GLN A 55 9.17 -9.03 -11.47
N GLU A 56 8.31 -9.91 -12.01
CA GLU A 56 7.46 -9.62 -13.17
C GLU A 56 6.19 -8.84 -12.81
N LYS A 57 5.60 -9.19 -11.66
CA LYS A 57 4.50 -8.44 -11.04
C LYS A 57 5.09 -7.90 -9.75
N ASP A 58 5.28 -6.59 -9.64
CA ASP A 58 5.85 -5.93 -8.46
C ASP A 58 5.02 -6.22 -7.20
N THR A 59 5.22 -7.42 -6.64
CA THR A 59 4.52 -7.99 -5.50
C THR A 59 5.48 -8.06 -4.34
N TYR A 60 5.04 -7.50 -3.22
CA TYR A 60 5.77 -7.44 -1.98
C TYR A 60 5.05 -8.31 -0.96
N LYS A 61 5.77 -9.29 -0.40
CA LYS A 61 5.32 -9.95 0.84
C LYS A 61 5.56 -9.03 2.00
N VAL A 62 4.57 -8.93 2.88
CA VAL A 62 4.64 -8.10 4.07
C VAL A 62 4.25 -8.89 5.30
N PHE A 63 4.92 -8.58 6.40
CA PHE A 63 4.60 -9.06 7.74
C PHE A 63 4.60 -7.87 8.70
N GLY A 64 3.65 -7.86 9.63
CA GLY A 64 3.48 -6.76 10.56
C GLY A 64 2.34 -7.00 11.54
N PHE A 65 1.78 -5.92 12.08
CA PHE A 65 0.60 -5.99 12.93
C PHE A 65 -0.31 -4.76 12.79
N SER A 66 -1.60 -4.99 13.00
CA SER A 66 -2.62 -3.98 13.27
C SER A 66 -2.80 -3.84 14.78
N ASP A 67 -3.15 -2.65 15.23
CA ASP A 67 -3.55 -2.34 16.59
C ASP A 67 -4.81 -1.49 16.53
N VAL A 68 -5.92 -2.06 16.99
CA VAL A 68 -7.23 -1.40 17.07
C VAL A 68 -7.55 -1.14 18.53
N GLU A 69 -7.47 0.14 18.94
CA GLU A 69 -7.74 0.58 20.32
C GLU A 69 -6.99 -0.23 21.41
N GLY A 70 -5.74 -0.62 21.14
CA GLY A 70 -4.89 -1.40 22.04
C GLY A 70 -4.95 -2.91 21.81
N THR A 71 -5.82 -3.40 20.93
CA THR A 71 -5.91 -4.82 20.56
C THR A 71 -5.01 -5.10 19.36
N LYS A 72 -3.87 -5.74 19.61
CA LYS A 72 -2.89 -6.09 18.57
C LYS A 72 -3.22 -7.42 17.88
N ALA A 73 -3.17 -7.42 16.54
CA ALA A 73 -3.21 -8.63 15.72
C ALA A 73 -2.08 -8.61 14.68
N TYR A 74 -1.23 -9.65 14.70
CA TYR A 74 -0.20 -9.81 13.67
C TYR A 74 -0.83 -10.21 12.35
N PHE A 75 -0.27 -9.79 11.22
CA PHE A 75 -0.72 -10.20 9.89
C PHE A 75 0.43 -10.58 8.98
N GLU A 76 0.09 -11.32 7.93
CA GLU A 76 0.93 -11.53 6.75
C GLU A 76 0.12 -11.27 5.50
N GLY A 77 0.77 -10.84 4.41
CA GLY A 77 0.03 -10.47 3.22
C GLY A 77 0.88 -10.08 2.03
N THR A 78 0.20 -9.53 1.04
CA THR A 78 0.79 -9.08 -0.21
C THR A 78 0.33 -7.68 -0.56
N ILE A 79 1.24 -6.90 -1.14
CA ILE A 79 0.98 -5.62 -1.81
C ILE A 79 1.45 -5.79 -3.25
N THR A 80 0.55 -5.69 -4.23
CA THR A 80 0.84 -6.00 -5.64
C THR A 80 0.55 -4.81 -6.52
N PHE A 81 1.51 -4.37 -7.33
CA PHE A 81 1.32 -3.27 -8.26
C PHE A 81 0.21 -3.55 -9.27
N ASP A 82 -0.71 -2.60 -9.43
CA ASP A 82 -1.77 -2.64 -10.42
C ASP A 82 -1.51 -1.57 -11.48
N THR A 83 -1.01 -2.02 -12.63
CA THR A 83 -0.70 -1.17 -13.78
C THR A 83 -1.95 -0.51 -14.35
N GLU A 84 -3.08 -1.22 -14.41
CA GLU A 84 -4.32 -0.70 -15.01
C GLU A 84 -4.90 0.40 -14.14
N LYS A 85 -5.00 0.20 -12.82
CA LYS A 85 -5.46 1.24 -11.89
C LYS A 85 -4.52 2.43 -11.86
N THR A 86 -3.22 2.19 -11.93
CA THR A 86 -2.21 3.27 -11.98
C THR A 86 -2.38 4.13 -13.24
N GLN A 87 -2.56 3.51 -14.41
CA GLN A 87 -2.76 4.25 -15.67
C GLN A 87 -4.07 5.05 -15.67
N ASN A 88 -5.09 4.56 -14.97
CA ASN A 88 -6.38 5.22 -14.83
C ASN A 88 -6.44 6.22 -13.65
N SER A 89 -5.36 6.34 -12.87
CA SER A 89 -5.31 7.23 -11.72
C SER A 89 -5.27 8.70 -12.16
N LYS A 90 -6.27 9.48 -11.72
CA LYS A 90 -6.42 10.90 -12.09
C LYS A 90 -5.33 11.79 -11.50
N ASP A 91 -4.73 11.37 -10.39
CA ASP A 91 -3.76 12.18 -9.65
C ASP A 91 -2.33 11.63 -9.77
N GLN A 92 -2.09 10.75 -10.75
CA GLN A 92 -0.80 10.14 -11.05
C GLN A 92 -0.24 9.29 -9.91
N SER A 93 -1.08 8.87 -8.96
CA SER A 93 -0.66 7.93 -7.92
C SER A 93 -0.40 6.54 -8.50
N LYS A 94 0.65 5.88 -7.99
CA LYS A 94 0.86 4.44 -8.22
C LYS A 94 -0.04 3.65 -7.29
N ILE A 95 -0.80 2.73 -7.87
CA ILE A 95 -1.81 1.95 -7.16
C ILE A 95 -1.33 0.51 -7.01
N TYR A 96 -1.51 -0.03 -5.81
CA TYR A 96 -1.20 -1.40 -5.46
C TYR A 96 -2.41 -2.04 -4.79
N ASP A 97 -2.74 -3.26 -5.18
CA ASP A 97 -3.71 -4.09 -4.47
C ASP A 97 -3.12 -4.57 -3.14
N LEU A 98 -3.90 -4.42 -2.07
CA LEU A 98 -3.54 -4.80 -0.71
C LEU A 98 -4.37 -5.99 -0.26
N LYS A 99 -3.70 -7.02 0.26
CA LYS A 99 -4.35 -8.12 0.99
C LYS A 99 -3.51 -8.54 2.19
N LEU A 100 -4.00 -8.28 3.41
CA LEU A 100 -3.34 -8.64 4.67
C LEU A 100 -4.25 -9.55 5.48
N SER A 101 -3.75 -10.70 5.92
CA SER A 101 -4.49 -11.69 6.70
C SER A 101 -3.96 -11.71 8.13
N GLU A 102 -4.80 -11.37 9.10
CA GLU A 102 -4.44 -11.40 10.52
C GLU A 102 -4.32 -12.84 11.04
N LYS A 103 -3.28 -13.14 11.80
CA LYS A 103 -3.11 -14.41 12.48
C LYS A 103 -4.22 -14.60 13.52
N GLY A 104 -4.80 -15.80 13.54
CA GLY A 104 -5.87 -16.19 14.43
C GLY A 104 -7.11 -16.63 13.68
N ASN A 105 -8.05 -17.22 14.41
CA ASN A 105 -9.33 -17.72 13.89
C ASN A 105 -10.53 -17.18 14.70
N GLY A 106 -10.30 -16.14 15.51
CA GLY A 106 -11.34 -15.52 16.33
C GLY A 106 -12.29 -14.65 15.51
N LYS A 107 -13.42 -14.27 16.12
CA LYS A 107 -14.40 -13.37 15.51
C LYS A 107 -13.85 -11.98 15.18
N HIS A 108 -12.77 -11.60 15.84
CA HIS A 108 -12.08 -10.30 15.72
C HIS A 108 -10.77 -10.39 14.93
N ASN A 109 -10.54 -11.49 14.21
CA ASN A 109 -9.47 -11.59 13.22
C ASN A 109 -10.06 -11.63 11.82
N GLY A 110 -9.38 -11.02 10.88
CA GLY A 110 -9.87 -10.90 9.52
C GLY A 110 -8.80 -10.59 8.49
N ILE A 111 -9.30 -10.14 7.35
CA ILE A 111 -8.52 -9.81 6.17
C ILE A 111 -8.76 -8.35 5.82
N PHE A 112 -7.69 -7.54 5.79
CA PHE A 112 -7.70 -6.25 5.12
C PHE A 112 -7.58 -6.48 3.62
N SER A 113 -8.58 -6.07 2.86
CA SER A 113 -8.56 -6.08 1.39
C SER A 113 -8.84 -4.67 0.88
N GLY A 114 -8.00 -4.15 0.00
CA GLY A 114 -8.09 -2.76 -0.43
C GLY A 114 -6.96 -2.36 -1.35
N GLU A 115 -6.57 -1.09 -1.27
CA GLU A 115 -5.56 -0.49 -2.13
C GLU A 115 -4.57 0.33 -1.31
N LEU A 116 -3.34 0.36 -1.78
CA LEU A 116 -2.32 1.35 -1.43
C LEU A 116 -2.15 2.28 -2.62
N SER A 117 -2.36 3.58 -2.40
CA SER A 117 -1.99 4.65 -3.33
C SER A 117 -0.72 5.33 -2.85
N ILE A 118 0.29 5.41 -3.72
CA ILE A 118 1.53 6.15 -3.47
C ILE A 118 1.58 7.36 -4.38
N LYS A 119 1.61 8.54 -3.79
CA LYS A 119 1.78 9.81 -4.50
C LYS A 119 3.14 10.41 -4.20
N GLU A 120 3.92 10.62 -5.25
CA GLU A 120 5.23 11.26 -5.16
C GLU A 120 5.09 12.75 -4.84
N SER A 121 5.95 13.26 -3.95
CA SER A 121 6.02 14.66 -3.56
C SER A 121 7.47 15.06 -3.31
N SER A 122 7.79 16.35 -3.44
CA SER A 122 9.14 16.88 -3.18
C SER A 122 9.59 16.69 -1.73
N ASP A 123 8.63 16.65 -0.80
CA ASP A 123 8.92 16.69 0.64
C ASP A 123 8.85 15.29 1.25
N LYS A 124 7.68 14.65 1.16
CA LYS A 124 7.43 13.30 1.66
C LYS A 124 6.37 12.62 0.78
N ASN A 125 6.66 11.41 0.31
CA ASN A 125 5.69 10.61 -0.43
C ASN A 125 4.47 10.32 0.45
N GLN A 126 3.29 10.51 -0.13
CA GLN A 126 2.02 10.26 0.55
C GLN A 126 1.58 8.84 0.25
N LEU A 127 1.44 8.03 1.30
CA LEU A 127 0.94 6.67 1.22
C LEU A 127 -0.44 6.63 1.84
N LYS A 128 -1.43 6.24 1.05
CA LYS A 128 -2.81 6.09 1.48
C LYS A 128 -3.23 4.64 1.32
N PHE A 129 -3.65 4.02 2.41
CA PHE A 129 -4.24 2.69 2.41
C PHE A 129 -5.72 2.82 2.71
N GLU A 130 -6.56 2.21 1.89
CA GLU A 130 -8.00 2.19 2.11
C GLU A 130 -8.63 0.91 1.60
N GLY A 131 -9.74 0.51 2.22
CA GLY A 131 -10.43 -0.70 1.82
C GLY A 131 -11.40 -1.20 2.88
N THR A 132 -11.58 -2.51 2.92
CA THR A 132 -12.47 -3.20 3.86
C THR A 132 -11.72 -4.27 4.62
N TRP A 133 -11.85 -4.25 5.94
CA TRP A 133 -11.52 -5.38 6.79
C TRP A 133 -12.74 -6.29 6.89
N THR A 134 -12.57 -7.59 6.68
CA THR A 134 -13.63 -8.59 6.82
C THR A 134 -13.16 -9.70 7.75
N ASN A 135 -13.95 -10.04 8.76
CA ASN A 135 -13.60 -11.16 9.63
C ASN A 135 -13.64 -12.49 8.88
N TYR A 136 -12.93 -13.51 9.36
CA TYR A 136 -12.90 -14.81 8.68
C TYR A 136 -14.26 -15.51 8.54
N GLY A 137 -15.21 -15.18 9.42
CA GLY A 137 -16.60 -15.66 9.34
C GLY A 137 -17.47 -14.93 8.31
N ASN A 138 -16.97 -13.89 7.65
CA ASN A 138 -17.69 -13.02 6.71
C ASN A 138 -18.96 -12.34 7.30
N THR A 139 -19.04 -12.23 8.63
CA THR A 139 -20.17 -11.63 9.35
C THR A 139 -19.94 -10.18 9.74
N LEU A 140 -18.69 -9.75 9.86
CA LEU A 140 -18.29 -8.38 10.20
C LEU A 140 -17.47 -7.81 9.04
N LYS A 141 -17.83 -6.60 8.63
CA LYS A 141 -17.17 -5.86 7.55
C LYS A 141 -17.05 -4.40 7.96
N PHE A 142 -15.83 -3.88 7.96
CA PHE A 142 -15.56 -2.52 8.37
C PHE A 142 -14.68 -1.81 7.34
N PRO A 143 -15.02 -0.58 6.93
CA PRO A 143 -14.09 0.21 6.14
C PRO A 143 -12.86 0.53 6.99
N PHE A 144 -11.69 0.60 6.35
CA PHE A 144 -10.48 1.12 6.96
C PHE A 144 -9.86 2.19 6.08
N TYR A 145 -9.14 3.10 6.72
CA TYR A 145 -8.24 4.05 6.07
C TYR A 145 -7.06 4.31 7.00
N PHE A 146 -5.84 4.33 6.47
CA PHE A 146 -4.65 4.77 7.21
C PHE A 146 -3.59 5.34 6.27
N ASN A 147 -2.74 6.23 6.80
CA ASN A 147 -1.69 6.90 6.05
C ASN A 147 -0.44 7.16 6.90
N ASN A 148 0.63 7.62 6.26
CA ASN A 148 1.92 7.99 6.86
C ASN A 148 2.07 9.50 7.14
#